data_AF-A0A820V9G9-F1
#
_entry.id   AF-A0A820V9G9-F1
#
_cell.length_a   1.000
_cell.length_b   1.000
_cell.length_c   1.000
_cell.angle_alpha   90.00
_cell.angle_beta   90.00
_cell.angle_gamma   90.00
#
_symmetry.space_group_name_H-M   'P 1'
#
loop_
_entity.id
_entity.type
_entity.pdbx_description
1 polymer ?
#
loop_
_entity_poly.entity_id
_entity_poly.type
_entity_poly.pdbx_seq_one_letter_code
_entity_poly.pdbx_strand_id
1 'polypeptide(L)'
;MYTTPSDYHSITGKRKAGDDFDFKQSARFHPYTITFKKPQQNEHLISEWKNKNDYILNITGRFGHEKCLLIFANDETSSEELFNQLNWPTKINDIEFDIKIPRVSPSIYSLVIEQFFNNWNIENIFQDLKTLYPTLIKLTRMYSFNNKPLNLVRADFCSLQQVRNLLEYGRITISHMKNFVKQYHPPAKINKYHPYNNSCQNEIKCVNCGQDHYAGHSACPEVLQIRRQINQNQKEKRAQLLINLEQDQHNHYFNNNQSFPPLMSASTHHQQQFEERLISQVIEVEKKVDNIKNVANELETIIFETILPAIKAIQECSFINT
;
A
#
# COMPACT_ATOMS: atom_id res chain seq x y z
N MET A 1 4.24 -12.55 31.25
CA MET A 1 5.16 -11.44 30.89
C MET A 1 5.20 -11.36 29.37
N TYR A 2 4.57 -10.34 28.78
CA TYR A 2 4.51 -10.15 27.34
C TYR A 2 5.64 -9.20 26.92
N THR A 3 6.63 -9.70 26.20
CA THR A 3 7.55 -8.84 25.44
C THR A 3 6.82 -8.39 24.18
N THR A 4 6.37 -7.15 24.17
CA THR A 4 5.99 -6.43 22.94
C THR A 4 7.24 -6.33 22.04
N PRO A 5 7.11 -6.42 20.71
CA PRO A 5 8.21 -6.02 19.82
C PRO A 5 8.26 -4.49 19.79
N SER A 6 8.95 -3.93 20.79
CA SER A 6 9.12 -2.49 21.05
C SER A 6 10.52 -1.98 20.67
N ASP A 7 11.23 -2.64 19.77
CA ASP A 7 12.62 -2.27 19.44
C ASP A 7 12.79 -1.62 18.05
N TYR A 8 11.71 -1.18 17.41
CA TYR A 8 11.78 -0.29 16.24
C TYR A 8 11.40 1.14 16.62
N HIS A 9 12.03 1.68 17.66
CA HIS A 9 12.08 3.12 17.86
C HIS A 9 13.23 3.72 17.05
N SER A 10 12.85 4.62 16.12
CA SER A 10 13.65 5.73 15.60
C SER A 10 15.04 5.40 15.03
N ILE A 11 15.07 4.89 13.79
CA ILE A 11 16.16 5.25 12.87
C ILE A 11 15.72 6.52 12.13
N THR A 12 15.65 7.64 12.84
CA THR A 12 15.63 8.98 12.24
C THR A 12 17.05 9.50 12.26
N GLY A 13 17.91 8.92 11.42
CA GLY A 13 19.13 9.61 11.02
C GLY A 13 18.74 10.94 10.38
N LYS A 14 19.40 12.02 10.79
CA LYS A 14 19.20 13.36 10.21
C LYS A 14 19.28 13.27 8.69
N ARG A 15 18.17 13.53 8.01
CA ARG A 15 18.09 13.51 6.54
C ARG A 15 18.95 14.65 5.99
N LYS A 16 19.87 14.35 5.08
CA LYS A 16 20.35 15.34 4.11
C LYS A 16 19.25 15.48 3.06
N ALA A 17 18.85 16.70 2.76
CA ALA A 17 17.90 16.98 1.68
C ALA A 17 18.56 16.59 0.35
N GLY A 18 18.00 15.62 -0.37
CA GLY A 18 18.51 15.15 -1.67
C GLY A 18 18.38 13.64 -1.91
N ASP A 19 18.28 12.82 -0.86
CA ASP A 19 18.08 11.38 -1.03
C ASP A 19 16.59 11.05 -1.16
N ASP A 20 16.06 11.15 -2.39
CA ASP A 20 14.77 10.58 -2.77
C ASP A 20 14.86 9.03 -2.77
N PHE A 21 15.00 8.46 -1.58
CA PHE A 21 14.93 7.02 -1.39
C PHE A 21 13.47 6.60 -1.25
N ASP A 22 12.98 5.82 -2.22
CA ASP A 22 11.62 5.32 -2.25
C ASP A 22 11.43 4.22 -1.19
N PHE A 23 11.27 4.65 0.06
CA PHE A 23 11.09 3.80 1.25
C PHE A 23 9.93 2.80 1.10
N LYS A 24 8.99 3.07 0.18
CA LYS A 24 7.83 2.22 -0.11
C LYS A 24 8.22 0.83 -0.63
N GLN A 25 9.28 0.70 -1.43
CA GLN A 25 9.73 -0.61 -1.92
C GLN A 25 10.46 -1.42 -0.83
N SER A 26 11.29 -0.75 -0.02
CA SER A 26 12.05 -1.37 1.09
C SER A 26 11.19 -1.89 2.25
N ALA A 27 9.90 -1.52 2.30
CA ALA A 27 8.97 -1.93 3.35
C ALA A 27 8.40 -3.35 3.16
N ARG A 28 8.60 -3.96 1.97
CA ARG A 28 7.99 -5.25 1.62
C ARG A 28 8.71 -6.45 2.25
N PHE A 29 10.02 -6.35 2.46
CA PHE A 29 10.86 -7.40 3.02
C PHE A 29 11.54 -6.89 4.29
N HIS A 30 11.58 -7.73 5.33
CA HIS A 30 12.31 -7.38 6.53
C HIS A 30 13.82 -7.37 6.27
N PRO A 31 14.58 -6.43 6.85
CA PRO A 31 16.02 -6.38 6.63
C PRO A 31 16.74 -7.55 7.30
N TYR A 32 17.67 -8.14 6.57
CA TYR A 32 18.66 -9.05 7.12
C TYR A 32 19.74 -8.23 7.84
N THR A 33 20.26 -8.75 8.95
CA THR A 33 21.25 -8.02 9.74
C THR A 33 22.58 -8.75 9.70
N ILE A 34 23.62 -8.07 9.20
CA ILE A 34 25.01 -8.47 9.31
C ILE A 34 25.61 -7.76 10.51
N THR A 35 26.18 -8.53 11.46
CA THR A 35 26.90 -8.00 12.61
C THR A 35 28.38 -8.30 12.45
N PHE A 36 29.20 -7.25 12.32
CA PHE A 36 30.65 -7.40 12.18
C PHE A 36 31.32 -7.57 13.55
N LYS A 37 32.37 -8.40 13.60
CA LYS A 37 33.16 -8.58 14.83
C LYS A 37 33.93 -7.30 15.22
N LYS A 38 34.30 -6.48 14.23
CA LYS A 38 34.99 -5.20 14.40
C LYS A 38 34.15 -4.06 13.80
N PRO A 39 34.26 -2.82 14.29
CA PRO A 39 33.60 -1.67 13.68
C PRO A 39 33.93 -1.57 12.18
N GLN A 40 32.89 -1.38 11.37
CA GLN A 40 32.98 -1.12 9.95
C GLN A 40 31.97 -0.08 9.48
N GLN A 41 32.40 0.72 8.52
CA GLN A 41 31.55 1.68 7.79
C GLN A 41 31.87 1.67 6.30
N ASN A 42 32.50 0.61 5.78
CA ASN A 42 32.84 0.54 4.36
C ASN A 42 31.56 0.34 3.54
N GLU A 43 31.06 1.43 2.96
CA GLU A 43 29.87 1.45 2.10
C GLU A 43 30.04 0.60 0.82
N HIS A 44 31.27 0.30 0.41
CA HIS A 44 31.56 -0.49 -0.80
C HIS A 44 31.37 -2.00 -0.61
N LEU A 45 31.23 -2.51 0.63
CA LEU A 45 31.07 -3.94 0.91
C LEU A 45 29.88 -4.57 0.17
N ILE A 46 28.80 -3.80 -0.05
CA ILE A 46 27.62 -4.25 -0.77
C ILE A 46 27.90 -4.40 -2.25
N SER A 47 28.53 -3.41 -2.85
CA SER A 47 28.88 -3.42 -4.28
C SER A 47 29.83 -4.57 -4.58
N GLU A 48 30.80 -4.82 -3.70
CA GLU A 48 31.73 -5.96 -3.84
C GLU A 48 31.02 -7.31 -3.69
N TRP A 49 30.10 -7.43 -2.73
CA TRP A 49 29.31 -8.65 -2.59
C TRP A 49 28.45 -8.91 -3.83
N LYS A 50 27.82 -7.88 -4.39
CA LYS A 50 27.08 -7.98 -5.66
C LYS A 50 27.97 -8.42 -6.83
N ASN A 51 29.16 -7.82 -6.95
CA ASN A 51 30.11 -8.13 -8.02
C ASN A 51 30.62 -9.58 -7.93
N LYS A 52 30.71 -10.15 -6.73
CA LYS A 52 31.16 -11.54 -6.52
C LYS A 52 30.08 -12.59 -6.82
N ASN A 53 28.80 -12.21 -6.86
CA ASN A 53 27.68 -13.12 -7.10
C ASN A 53 27.01 -12.86 -8.46
N ASP A 54 27.80 -12.47 -9.47
CA ASP A 54 27.35 -12.27 -10.86
C ASP A 54 26.05 -11.46 -11.02
N TYR A 55 25.86 -10.42 -10.20
CA TYR A 55 24.71 -9.51 -10.23
C TYR A 55 23.32 -10.15 -9.97
N ILE A 56 23.24 -11.38 -9.48
CA ILE A 56 21.95 -12.07 -9.26
C ILE A 56 21.13 -11.41 -8.14
N LEU A 57 21.79 -10.75 -7.17
CA LEU A 57 21.14 -10.19 -5.99
C LEU A 57 20.84 -8.69 -6.14
N ASN A 58 19.56 -8.37 -6.26
CA ASN A 58 19.04 -7.01 -6.20
C ASN A 58 18.78 -6.60 -4.74
N ILE A 59 19.84 -6.14 -4.10
CA ILE A 59 19.85 -5.80 -2.67
C ILE A 59 20.33 -4.37 -2.42
N THR A 60 19.97 -3.82 -1.27
CA THR A 60 20.47 -2.53 -0.79
C THR A 60 21.01 -2.71 0.61
N GLY A 61 22.20 -2.17 0.91
CA GLY A 61 22.75 -2.19 2.26
C GLY A 61 22.77 -0.82 2.91
N ARG A 62 22.52 -0.77 4.22
CA ARG A 62 22.64 0.46 5.02
C ARG A 62 23.25 0.15 6.38
N PHE A 63 24.24 0.93 6.78
CA PHE A 63 24.73 0.85 8.15
C PHE A 63 23.69 1.41 9.12
N GLY A 64 23.28 0.58 10.07
CA GLY A 64 22.43 1.04 11.19
C GLY A 64 23.26 1.68 12.29
N HIS A 65 24.42 1.10 12.60
CA HIS A 65 25.45 1.60 13.52
C HIS A 65 26.81 0.95 13.17
N GLU A 66 27.90 1.36 13.81
CA GLU A 66 29.29 1.00 13.45
C GLU A 66 29.60 -0.50 13.34
N LYS A 67 28.75 -1.40 13.83
CA LYS A 67 28.95 -2.86 13.72
C LYS A 67 27.84 -3.57 12.98
N CYS A 68 26.87 -2.85 12.43
CA CYS A 68 25.63 -3.42 11.93
C CYS A 68 25.29 -2.88 10.55
N LEU A 69 25.24 -3.80 9.59
CA LEU A 69 24.82 -3.56 8.23
C LEU A 69 23.48 -4.25 8.00
N LEU A 70 22.48 -3.47 7.64
CA LEU A 70 21.15 -3.93 7.28
C LEU A 70 21.10 -4.15 5.78
N ILE A 71 20.72 -5.35 5.35
CA ILE A 71 20.55 -5.73 3.95
C ILE A 71 19.05 -5.84 3.65
N PHE A 72 18.61 -5.12 2.64
CA PHE A 72 17.25 -5.12 2.14
C PHE A 72 17.23 -5.82 0.78
N ALA A 73 16.40 -6.85 0.63
CA ALA A 73 16.05 -7.38 -0.68
C ALA A 73 15.08 -6.42 -1.36
N ASN A 74 15.31 -6.12 -2.63
CA ASN A 74 14.43 -5.23 -3.41
C ASN A 74 13.37 -6.02 -4.19
N ASP A 75 13.56 -7.34 -4.36
CA ASP A 75 12.62 -8.24 -5.03
C ASP A 75 12.50 -9.59 -4.34
N GLU A 76 11.51 -10.38 -4.79
CA GLU A 76 11.21 -11.71 -4.27
C GLU A 76 12.37 -12.68 -4.45
N THR A 77 12.96 -12.74 -5.65
CA THR A 77 14.06 -13.66 -5.96
C THR A 77 15.24 -13.46 -5.02
N SER A 78 15.67 -12.21 -4.83
CA SER A 78 16.74 -11.86 -3.90
C SER A 78 16.34 -12.19 -2.47
N SER A 79 15.07 -11.98 -2.09
CA SER A 79 14.60 -12.33 -0.75
C SER A 79 14.64 -13.84 -0.49
N GLU A 80 14.29 -14.67 -1.48
CA GLU A 80 14.33 -16.14 -1.36
C GLU A 80 15.78 -16.64 -1.26
N GLU A 81 16.67 -16.12 -2.11
CA GLU A 81 18.11 -16.41 -2.08
C GLU A 81 18.74 -16.09 -0.72
N LEU A 82 18.45 -14.90 -0.18
CA LEU A 82 18.94 -14.47 1.14
C LEU A 82 18.32 -15.25 2.30
N PHE A 83 17.23 -16.00 2.10
CA PHE A 83 16.65 -16.81 3.17
C PHE A 83 17.49 -18.06 3.45
N ASN A 84 18.25 -18.54 2.47
CA ASN A 84 19.12 -19.71 2.63
C ASN A 84 20.48 -19.29 3.18
N GLN A 85 20.80 -19.70 4.41
CA GLN A 85 22.09 -19.40 5.07
C GLN A 85 23.30 -19.87 4.25
N LEU A 86 23.16 -20.95 3.47
CA LEU A 86 24.24 -21.49 2.64
C LEU A 86 24.63 -20.54 1.49
N ASN A 87 23.72 -19.66 1.07
CA ASN A 87 23.94 -18.73 -0.02
C ASN A 87 24.63 -17.45 0.45
N TRP A 88 24.79 -17.28 1.76
CA TRP A 88 25.51 -16.15 2.30
C TRP A 88 27.03 -16.36 2.25
N PRO A 89 27.80 -15.33 1.92
CA PRO A 89 29.24 -15.39 2.08
C PRO A 89 29.60 -15.55 3.56
N THR A 90 30.65 -16.32 3.85
CA THR A 90 31.20 -16.45 5.21
C THR A 90 32.13 -15.29 5.58
N LYS A 91 32.67 -14.59 4.57
CA LYS A 91 33.52 -13.40 4.68
C LYS A 91 33.29 -12.47 3.51
N ILE A 92 33.40 -11.17 3.75
CA ILE A 92 33.41 -10.12 2.73
C ILE A 92 34.73 -9.36 2.97
N ASN A 93 35.65 -9.41 2.00
CA ASN A 93 37.01 -8.87 2.13
C ASN A 93 37.74 -9.27 3.42
N ASP A 94 37.73 -10.56 3.73
CA ASP A 94 38.36 -11.13 4.94
C ASP A 94 37.77 -10.63 6.28
N ILE A 95 36.70 -9.85 6.24
CA ILE A 95 35.97 -9.42 7.43
C ILE A 95 35.00 -10.53 7.83
N GLU A 96 35.17 -11.00 9.06
CA GLU A 96 34.26 -11.94 9.68
C GLU A 96 33.01 -11.24 10.24
N PHE A 97 31.86 -11.87 10.04
CA PHE A 97 30.58 -11.37 10.51
C PHE A 97 29.60 -12.51 10.79
N ASP A 98 28.56 -12.18 11.53
CA ASP A 98 27.42 -13.04 11.82
C ASP A 98 26.18 -12.51 11.12
N ILE A 99 25.37 -13.42 10.56
CA ILE A 99 24.11 -13.06 9.89
C ILE A 99 22.94 -13.44 10.78
N LYS A 100 22.00 -12.50 10.91
CA LYS A 100 20.71 -12.72 11.53
C LYS A 100 19.62 -12.58 10.47
N ILE A 101 19.01 -13.72 10.13
CA ILE A 101 17.86 -13.80 9.24
C ILE A 101 16.61 -13.24 9.95
N PRO A 102 15.75 -12.49 9.25
CA PRO A 102 14.47 -12.03 9.79
C PRO A 102 13.64 -13.19 10.35
N ARG A 103 13.15 -13.03 11.58
CA ARG A 103 12.25 -14.03 12.21
C ARG A 103 10.84 -14.03 11.60
N VAL A 104 10.50 -13.00 10.85
CA VAL A 104 9.17 -12.79 10.28
C VAL A 104 9.31 -12.89 8.77
N SER A 105 8.68 -13.92 8.19
CA SER A 105 8.51 -14.01 6.76
C SER A 105 7.52 -12.93 6.27
N PRO A 106 7.76 -12.28 5.13
CA PRO A 106 6.80 -11.36 4.55
C PRO A 106 5.45 -12.03 4.37
N SER A 107 4.34 -11.31 4.58
CA SER A 107 3.00 -11.92 4.57
C SER A 107 2.62 -12.57 3.25
N ILE A 108 3.23 -12.15 2.13
CA ILE A 108 3.03 -12.76 0.81
C ILE A 108 3.54 -14.21 0.72
N TYR A 109 4.46 -14.61 1.61
CA TYR A 109 4.96 -15.98 1.75
C TYR A 109 4.18 -16.78 2.79
N SER A 110 3.03 -16.26 3.23
CA SER A 110 2.24 -16.85 4.29
C SER A 110 0.83 -17.16 3.79
N LEU A 111 0.29 -18.28 4.24
CA LEU A 111 -1.12 -18.63 4.03
C LEU A 111 -1.76 -19.05 5.35
N VAL A 112 -3.08 -19.06 5.37
CA VAL A 112 -3.89 -19.58 6.47
C VAL A 112 -4.45 -20.92 6.04
N ILE A 113 -4.21 -21.94 6.85
CA ILE A 113 -4.85 -23.25 6.73
C ILE A 113 -6.11 -23.23 7.59
N GLU A 114 -7.25 -23.48 6.97
CA GLU A 114 -8.55 -23.54 7.63
C GLU A 114 -8.85 -24.96 8.14
N GLN A 115 -9.81 -25.05 9.06
CA GLN A 115 -10.26 -26.32 9.64
C GLN A 115 -9.12 -27.11 10.31
N PHE A 116 -8.14 -26.40 10.88
CA PHE A 116 -7.04 -27.02 11.62
C PHE A 116 -7.51 -27.38 13.02
N PHE A 117 -7.65 -28.67 13.32
CA PHE A 117 -8.25 -29.09 14.59
C PHE A 117 -7.42 -28.68 15.81
N ASN A 118 -8.09 -28.21 16.87
CA ASN A 118 -7.44 -27.72 18.08
C ASN A 118 -6.62 -28.78 18.83
N ASN A 119 -6.96 -30.06 18.70
CA ASN A 119 -6.23 -31.17 19.31
C ASN A 119 -4.98 -31.59 18.52
N TRP A 120 -4.77 -31.07 17.31
CA TRP A 120 -3.57 -31.36 16.52
C TRP A 120 -2.33 -30.71 17.13
N ASN A 121 -1.29 -31.52 17.29
CA ASN A 121 0.03 -31.07 17.72
C ASN A 121 0.73 -30.35 16.55
N ILE A 122 1.01 -29.06 16.72
CA ILE A 122 1.59 -28.22 15.65
C ILE A 122 2.95 -28.73 15.19
N GLU A 123 3.78 -29.24 16.11
CA GLU A 123 5.14 -29.68 15.79
C GLU A 123 5.09 -30.95 14.93
N ASN A 124 4.28 -31.94 15.31
CA ASN A 124 4.13 -33.16 14.52
C ASN A 124 3.59 -32.86 13.12
N ILE A 125 2.54 -32.03 13.03
CA ILE A 125 1.95 -31.64 11.75
C ILE A 125 2.94 -30.79 10.92
N PHE A 126 3.77 -29.98 11.56
CA PHE A 126 4.84 -29.25 10.87
C PHE A 126 5.84 -30.20 10.24
N GLN A 127 6.31 -31.21 10.97
CA GLN A 127 7.23 -32.21 10.42
C GLN A 127 6.60 -32.99 9.26
N ASP A 128 5.35 -33.43 9.41
CA ASP A 128 4.62 -34.12 8.34
C ASP A 128 4.50 -33.25 7.09
N LEU A 129 4.05 -31.99 7.25
CA LEU A 129 3.90 -31.06 6.14
C LEU A 129 5.25 -30.67 5.53
N LYS A 130 6.33 -30.61 6.31
CA LYS A 130 7.67 -30.28 5.82
C LYS A 130 8.19 -31.32 4.82
N THR A 131 7.80 -32.59 4.96
CA THR A 131 8.17 -33.64 3.99
C THR A 131 7.49 -33.43 2.64
N LEU A 132 6.22 -32.99 2.63
CA LEU A 132 5.44 -32.74 1.41
C LEU A 132 5.74 -31.37 0.80
N TYR A 133 6.07 -30.40 1.65
CA TYR A 133 6.29 -29.00 1.29
C TYR A 133 7.62 -28.52 1.91
N PRO A 134 8.77 -28.83 1.27
CA PRO A 134 10.09 -28.55 1.83
C PRO A 134 10.36 -27.07 2.12
N THR A 135 9.66 -26.15 1.45
CA THR A 135 9.81 -24.71 1.64
C THR A 135 9.03 -24.17 2.85
N LEU A 136 8.24 -25.01 3.55
CA LEU A 136 7.53 -24.62 4.78
C LEU A 136 8.55 -24.34 5.90
N ILE A 137 8.56 -23.15 6.49
CA ILE A 137 9.50 -22.78 7.54
C ILE A 137 8.88 -22.78 8.94
N LYS A 138 7.56 -22.56 9.05
CA LYS A 138 6.89 -22.44 10.34
C LYS A 138 5.39 -22.67 10.25
N LEU A 139 4.83 -23.28 11.29
CA LEU A 139 3.40 -23.24 11.59
C LEU A 139 3.14 -22.46 12.88
N THR A 140 2.17 -21.55 12.84
CA THR A 140 1.77 -20.75 14.00
C THR A 140 0.26 -20.84 14.19
N ARG A 141 -0.19 -21.39 15.32
CA ARG A 141 -1.62 -21.39 15.65
C ARG A 141 -2.11 -19.98 15.92
N MET A 142 -3.27 -19.68 15.34
CA MET A 142 -3.94 -18.40 15.54
C MET A 142 -4.83 -18.48 16.78
N TYR A 143 -4.90 -17.38 17.51
CA TYR A 143 -5.70 -17.26 18.73
C TYR A 143 -6.69 -16.11 18.57
N SER A 144 -7.87 -16.27 19.15
CA SER A 144 -8.84 -15.18 19.29
C SER A 144 -8.34 -14.13 20.28
N PHE A 145 -9.02 -12.98 20.33
CA PHE A 145 -8.73 -11.91 21.29
C PHE A 145 -8.75 -12.39 22.75
N ASN A 146 -9.58 -13.39 23.07
CA ASN A 146 -9.69 -13.99 24.40
C ASN A 146 -8.67 -15.12 24.63
N ASN A 147 -7.60 -15.18 23.83
CA ASN A 147 -6.54 -16.19 23.88
C ASN A 147 -7.03 -17.64 23.70
N LYS A 148 -8.21 -17.85 23.09
CA LYS A 148 -8.70 -19.19 22.73
C LYS A 148 -8.14 -19.60 21.37
N PRO A 149 -7.64 -20.84 21.21
CA PRO A 149 -7.13 -21.31 19.92
C PRO A 149 -8.25 -21.34 18.88
N LEU A 150 -7.94 -20.82 17.69
CA LEU A 150 -8.81 -20.89 16.53
C LEU A 150 -8.50 -22.17 15.75
N ASN A 151 -9.47 -22.65 14.98
CA ASN A 151 -9.27 -23.74 14.03
C ASN A 151 -8.52 -23.26 12.76
N LEU A 152 -7.51 -22.40 12.95
CA LEU A 152 -6.73 -21.73 11.92
C LEU A 152 -5.25 -21.79 12.31
N VAL A 153 -4.42 -22.12 11.34
CA VAL A 153 -2.96 -22.06 11.48
C VAL A 153 -2.40 -21.22 10.34
N ARG A 154 -1.50 -20.31 10.69
CA ARG A 154 -0.66 -19.61 9.72
C ARG A 154 0.51 -20.52 9.35
N ALA A 155 0.69 -20.76 8.07
CA ALA A 155 1.85 -21.45 7.52
C ALA A 155 2.74 -20.44 6.79
N ASP A 156 4.01 -20.39 7.17
CA ASP A 156 5.02 -19.53 6.58
C ASP A 156 5.95 -20.36 5.70
N PHE A 157 6.26 -19.86 4.50
CA PHE A 157 7.15 -20.51 3.54
C PHE A 157 8.36 -19.62 3.22
N CYS A 158 9.41 -20.21 2.64
CA CYS A 158 10.54 -19.49 2.03
C CYS A 158 10.49 -19.45 0.50
N SER A 159 9.41 -19.94 -0.13
CA SER A 159 9.19 -19.86 -1.59
C SER A 159 7.79 -19.32 -1.89
N LEU A 160 7.74 -18.22 -2.64
CA LEU A 160 6.50 -17.62 -3.08
C LEU A 160 5.79 -18.49 -4.10
N GLN A 161 6.54 -19.20 -4.95
CA GLN A 161 5.96 -20.10 -5.94
C GLN A 161 5.17 -21.23 -5.26
N GLN A 162 5.70 -21.82 -4.17
CA GLN A 162 4.96 -22.82 -3.40
C GLN A 162 3.64 -22.27 -2.86
N VAL A 163 3.66 -21.05 -2.33
CA VAL A 163 2.46 -20.38 -1.79
C VAL A 163 1.45 -20.13 -2.91
N ARG A 164 1.88 -19.61 -4.06
CA ARG A 164 1.02 -19.39 -5.23
C ARG A 164 0.36 -20.68 -5.70
N ASN A 165 1.13 -21.76 -5.85
CA ASN A 165 0.61 -23.06 -6.25
C ASN A 165 -0.45 -23.59 -5.26
N LEU A 166 -0.21 -23.45 -3.95
CA LEU A 166 -1.15 -23.88 -2.92
C LEU A 166 -2.43 -23.03 -2.90
N LEU A 167 -2.31 -21.72 -3.12
CA LEU A 167 -3.46 -20.81 -3.19
C LEU A 167 -4.29 -21.04 -4.46
N GLU A 168 -3.65 -21.30 -5.59
CA GLU A 168 -4.31 -21.66 -6.85
C GLU A 168 -5.06 -22.99 -6.72
N TYR A 169 -4.43 -23.99 -6.09
CA TYR A 169 -5.09 -25.26 -5.78
C TYR A 169 -6.18 -25.11 -4.70
N GLY A 170 -6.05 -24.10 -3.84
CA GLY A 170 -7.00 -23.77 -2.77
C GLY A 170 -7.01 -24.74 -1.59
N ARG A 171 -6.14 -25.75 -1.58
CA ARG A 171 -6.10 -26.80 -0.54
C ARG A 171 -4.67 -27.24 -0.19
N ILE A 172 -4.52 -27.79 1.01
CA ILE A 172 -3.30 -28.46 1.49
C ILE A 172 -3.69 -29.82 2.07
N THR A 173 -2.82 -30.83 1.95
CA THR A 173 -3.10 -32.16 2.50
C THR A 173 -2.39 -32.35 3.84
N ILE A 174 -3.15 -32.64 4.90
CA ILE A 174 -2.66 -32.93 6.24
C ILE A 174 -3.21 -34.29 6.68
N SER A 175 -2.34 -35.26 6.95
CA SER A 175 -2.73 -36.61 7.40
C SER A 175 -3.86 -37.22 6.55
N HIS A 176 -3.73 -37.10 5.22
CA HIS A 176 -4.71 -37.54 4.21
C HIS A 176 -6.02 -36.74 4.09
N MET A 177 -6.21 -35.70 4.91
CA MET A 177 -7.34 -34.78 4.79
C MET A 177 -6.97 -33.55 3.97
N LYS A 178 -7.91 -33.05 3.17
CA LYS A 178 -7.74 -31.83 2.39
C LYS A 178 -8.31 -30.64 3.16
N ASN A 179 -7.42 -29.75 3.61
CA ASN A 179 -7.77 -28.53 4.31
C ASN A 179 -7.75 -27.34 3.33
N PHE A 180 -8.71 -26.44 3.45
CA PHE A 180 -8.73 -25.22 2.64
C PHE A 180 -7.59 -24.29 3.04
N VAL A 181 -7.06 -23.55 2.06
CA VAL A 181 -6.06 -22.50 2.31
C VAL A 181 -6.51 -21.16 1.75
N LYS A 182 -6.09 -20.08 2.41
CA LYS A 182 -6.33 -18.69 1.97
C LYS A 182 -5.07 -17.85 2.16
N GLN A 183 -4.96 -16.77 1.39
CA GLN A 183 -3.86 -15.81 1.55
C GLN A 183 -3.87 -15.26 2.98
N TYR A 184 -2.72 -15.26 3.64
CA TYR A 184 -2.59 -14.58 4.92
C TYR A 184 -2.50 -13.08 4.69
N HIS A 185 -3.40 -12.36 5.34
CA HIS A 185 -3.35 -10.91 5.45
C HIS A 185 -3.00 -10.55 6.90
N PRO A 186 -1.91 -9.80 7.13
CA PRO A 186 -1.57 -9.38 8.47
C PRO A 186 -2.69 -8.50 9.02
N PRO A 187 -2.99 -8.57 10.34
CA PRO A 187 -3.97 -7.69 10.94
C PRO A 187 -3.58 -6.24 10.68
N ALA A 188 -4.53 -5.44 10.22
CA ALA A 188 -4.30 -4.02 10.03
C ALA A 188 -3.82 -3.43 11.37
N LYS A 189 -2.64 -2.81 11.37
CA LYS A 189 -2.20 -1.99 12.50
C LYS A 189 -3.10 -0.76 12.54
N ILE A 190 -4.23 -0.89 13.23
CA ILE A 190 -4.97 0.28 13.69
C ILE A 190 -4.07 0.87 14.77
N ASN A 191 -3.44 2.01 14.50
CA ASN A 191 -2.76 2.77 15.53
C ASN A 191 -3.77 2.95 16.66
N LYS A 192 -3.54 2.28 17.80
CA LYS A 192 -4.38 2.43 18.97
C LYS A 192 -4.29 3.91 19.35
N TYR A 193 -5.38 4.63 19.12
CA TYR A 193 -5.60 5.95 19.68
C TYR A 193 -5.36 5.82 21.19
N HIS A 194 -4.37 6.56 21.70
CA HIS A 194 -4.18 6.72 23.13
C HIS A 194 -5.39 7.51 23.64
N PRO A 195 -6.17 6.99 24.61
CA PRO A 195 -7.23 7.77 25.24
C PRO A 195 -6.58 8.97 25.93
N TYR A 196 -7.10 10.16 25.66
CA TYR A 196 -6.52 11.41 26.14
C TYR A 196 -6.62 11.49 27.67
N ASN A 197 -5.47 11.69 28.32
CA ASN A 197 -5.38 12.22 29.67
C ASN A 197 -4.94 13.69 29.54
N ASN A 198 -5.66 14.62 30.19
CA ASN A 198 -5.41 16.07 30.12
C ASN A 198 -4.04 16.53 30.64
N SER A 199 -3.17 15.59 31.04
CA SER A 199 -1.79 15.82 31.49
C SER A 199 -0.75 15.22 30.55
N CYS A 200 -1.12 14.81 29.33
CA CYS A 200 -0.18 14.31 28.34
C CYS A 200 0.65 15.46 27.73
N GLN A 201 1.94 15.54 28.08
CA GLN A 201 2.89 16.56 27.61
C GLN A 201 3.29 16.46 26.12
N ASN A 202 2.64 15.58 25.34
CA ASN A 202 2.90 15.47 23.91
C ASN A 202 1.92 16.35 23.14
N GLU A 203 2.28 17.62 22.97
CA GLU A 203 1.66 18.52 21.97
C GLU A 203 1.95 17.99 20.56
N ILE A 204 1.13 17.05 20.09
CA ILE A 204 1.22 16.55 18.71
C ILE A 204 0.44 17.51 17.82
N LYS A 205 1.15 18.44 17.19
CA LYS A 205 0.65 19.26 16.07
C LYS A 205 0.05 18.37 14.98
N CYS A 206 -0.99 18.84 14.29
CA CYS A 206 -1.62 18.09 13.22
C CYS A 206 -0.59 17.73 12.14
N VAL A 207 -0.47 16.44 11.79
CA VAL A 207 0.51 15.95 10.80
C VAL A 207 0.26 16.52 9.39
N ASN A 208 -0.97 16.95 9.12
CA ASN A 208 -1.33 17.53 7.82
C ASN A 208 -0.97 19.02 7.80
N CYS A 209 -1.64 19.86 8.59
CA CYS A 209 -1.50 21.32 8.51
C CYS A 209 -0.53 21.95 9.53
N GLY A 210 0.08 21.17 10.43
CA GLY A 210 1.01 21.66 11.46
C GLY A 210 0.39 22.51 12.58
N GLN A 211 -0.94 22.65 12.63
CA GLN A 211 -1.66 23.46 13.63
C GLN A 211 -2.07 22.66 14.88
N ASP A 212 -2.41 23.37 15.95
CA ASP A 212 -2.79 22.79 17.26
C ASP A 212 -4.23 22.27 17.25
N HIS A 213 -4.44 21.13 16.60
CA HIS A 213 -5.68 20.35 16.67
C HIS A 213 -5.42 18.87 16.37
N TYR A 214 -6.36 18.00 16.74
CA TYR A 214 -6.26 16.55 16.52
C TYR A 214 -5.90 16.20 15.07
N ALA A 215 -5.00 15.23 14.88
CA ALA A 215 -4.76 14.62 13.57
C ALA A 215 -6.03 13.92 13.08
N GLY A 216 -6.52 14.30 11.89
CA GLY A 216 -7.79 13.80 11.36
C GLY A 216 -9.05 14.52 11.86
N HIS A 217 -8.90 15.62 12.60
CA HIS A 217 -10.03 16.47 13.01
C HIS A 217 -10.83 16.92 11.78
N SER A 218 -12.17 16.84 11.86
CA SER A 218 -13.08 17.15 10.76
C SER A 218 -13.00 18.60 10.27
N ALA A 219 -12.49 19.51 11.11
CA ALA A 219 -12.29 20.92 10.77
C ALA A 219 -10.89 21.24 10.21
N CYS A 220 -9.99 20.26 10.06
CA CYS A 220 -8.67 20.50 9.48
C CYS A 220 -8.81 20.92 7.99
N PRO A 221 -8.28 22.10 7.59
CA PRO A 221 -8.45 22.62 6.23
C PRO A 221 -7.93 21.68 5.13
N GLU A 222 -6.76 21.06 5.36
CA GLU A 222 -6.15 20.13 4.41
C GLU A 222 -6.92 18.81 4.32
N VAL A 223 -7.39 18.29 5.45
CA VAL A 223 -8.23 17.07 5.46
C VAL A 223 -9.55 17.34 4.73
N LEU A 224 -10.12 18.53 4.87
CA LEU A 224 -11.32 18.94 4.15
C LEU A 224 -11.08 19.03 2.64
N GLN A 225 -9.94 19.59 2.20
CA GLN A 225 -9.57 19.61 0.79
C GLN A 225 -9.37 18.20 0.22
N ILE A 226 -8.62 17.33 0.91
CA ILE A 226 -8.41 15.94 0.51
C ILE A 226 -9.74 15.19 0.39
N ARG A 227 -10.66 15.38 1.36
CA ARG A 227 -12.00 14.76 1.31
C ARG A 227 -12.83 15.26 0.13
N ARG A 228 -12.77 16.56 -0.18
CA ARG A 228 -13.45 17.13 -1.36
C ARG A 228 -12.92 16.49 -2.64
N GLN A 229 -11.61 16.36 -2.77
CA GLN A 229 -10.97 15.76 -3.95
C GLN A 229 -11.35 14.27 -4.11
N ILE A 230 -11.34 13.49 -3.02
CA ILE A 230 -11.76 12.08 -3.06
C ILE A 230 -13.22 11.96 -3.48
N ASN A 231 -14.11 12.79 -2.93
CA ASN A 231 -15.52 12.77 -3.29
C ASN A 231 -15.75 13.15 -4.77
N GLN A 232 -14.97 14.09 -5.29
CA GLN A 232 -15.03 14.47 -6.71
C GLN A 232 -14.56 13.34 -7.62
N ASN A 233 -13.42 12.73 -7.32
CA ASN A 233 -12.91 11.57 -8.06
C ASN A 233 -13.89 10.37 -8.03
N GLN A 234 -14.59 10.16 -6.91
CA GLN A 234 -15.61 9.11 -6.81
C GLN A 234 -16.86 9.42 -7.65
N LYS A 235 -17.28 10.69 -7.72
CA LYS A 235 -18.38 11.13 -8.59
C LYS A 235 -18.03 10.94 -10.07
N GLU A 236 -16.83 11.35 -10.46
CA GLU A 236 -16.33 11.20 -11.84
C GLU A 236 -16.27 9.72 -12.25
N LYS A 237 -15.72 8.84 -11.39
CA LYS A 237 -15.71 7.40 -11.66
C LYS A 237 -17.11 6.81 -11.83
N ARG A 238 -18.08 7.24 -11.02
CA ARG A 238 -19.48 6.79 -11.15
C ARG A 238 -20.11 7.28 -12.45
N ALA A 239 -19.89 8.54 -12.82
CA ALA A 239 -20.38 9.09 -14.08
C ALA A 239 -19.80 8.32 -15.28
N GLN A 240 -18.51 8.01 -15.24
CA GLN A 240 -17.84 7.27 -16.31
C GLN A 240 -18.35 5.82 -16.45
N LEU A 241 -18.63 5.16 -15.32
CA LEU A 241 -19.25 3.83 -15.35
C LEU A 241 -20.66 3.85 -15.94
N LEU A 242 -21.45 4.89 -15.68
CA LEU A 242 -22.79 5.05 -16.27
C LEU A 242 -22.71 5.28 -17.78
N ILE A 243 -21.79 6.13 -18.25
CA ILE A 243 -21.57 6.36 -19.68
C ILE A 243 -21.18 5.06 -20.38
N ASN A 244 -20.28 4.26 -19.79
CA ASN A 244 -19.88 2.98 -20.37
C ASN A 244 -21.07 1.99 -20.43
N LEU A 245 -21.89 1.94 -19.38
CA LEU A 245 -23.10 1.12 -19.35
C LEU A 245 -24.11 1.51 -20.44
N GLU A 246 -24.32 2.81 -20.66
CA GLU A 246 -25.18 3.30 -21.74
C GLU A 246 -24.63 2.97 -23.13
N GLN A 247 -23.31 3.12 -23.33
CA GLN A 247 -22.66 2.75 -24.60
C GLN A 247 -22.76 1.25 -24.88
N ASP A 248 -22.58 0.40 -23.86
CA ASP A 248 -22.72 -1.05 -24.00
C ASP A 248 -24.16 -1.45 -24.35
N GLN A 249 -25.16 -0.82 -23.72
CA GLN A 249 -26.58 -1.05 -24.07
C GLN A 249 -26.89 -0.58 -25.49
N HIS A 250 -26.36 0.56 -25.91
CA HIS A 250 -26.59 1.10 -27.25
C HIS A 250 -25.97 0.22 -28.34
N ASN A 251 -24.76 -0.31 -28.10
CA ASN A 251 -24.10 -1.27 -28.98
C ASN A 251 -24.85 -2.60 -29.07
N HIS A 252 -25.44 -3.07 -27.95
CA HIS A 252 -26.28 -4.27 -27.95
C HIS A 252 -27.58 -4.09 -28.75
N TYR A 253 -28.16 -2.87 -28.73
CA TYR A 253 -29.36 -2.52 -29.49
C TYR A 253 -29.08 -2.39 -30.99
N PHE A 254 -27.91 -1.86 -31.37
CA PHE A 254 -27.52 -1.72 -32.78
C PHE A 254 -27.07 -3.04 -33.42
N ASN A 255 -26.39 -3.94 -32.68
CA ASN A 255 -25.96 -5.23 -33.23
C ASN A 255 -27.09 -6.27 -33.37
N ASN A 256 -28.23 -6.09 -32.69
CA ASN A 256 -29.36 -7.03 -32.77
C ASN A 256 -30.48 -6.63 -33.76
N ASN A 257 -30.36 -5.50 -34.47
CA ASN A 257 -31.37 -5.03 -35.42
C ASN A 257 -31.04 -5.35 -36.89
N GLN A 258 -30.68 -6.61 -37.17
CA GLN A 258 -30.82 -7.20 -38.51
C GLN A 258 -31.75 -8.41 -38.45
N SER A 259 -33.03 -8.20 -38.12
CA SER A 259 -34.17 -9.05 -38.53
C SER A 259 -35.46 -8.49 -37.90
N PHE A 260 -36.47 -8.26 -38.75
CA PHE A 260 -37.90 -8.01 -38.50
C PHE A 260 -38.45 -6.59 -38.83
N PRO A 261 -39.60 -6.51 -39.55
CA PRO A 261 -40.20 -5.26 -40.04
C PRO A 261 -41.19 -4.65 -39.02
N PRO A 262 -41.63 -3.39 -39.21
CA PRO A 262 -42.14 -2.54 -38.13
C PRO A 262 -43.66 -2.67 -37.93
N LEU A 263 -44.08 -2.66 -36.65
CA LEU A 263 -45.45 -2.36 -36.25
C LEU A 263 -45.48 -0.94 -35.68
N MET A 264 -46.01 -0.02 -36.48
CA MET A 264 -46.38 1.33 -36.05
C MET A 264 -47.68 1.26 -35.24
N SER A 265 -47.70 1.85 -34.05
CA SER A 265 -48.60 2.98 -33.70
C SER A 265 -48.73 3.14 -32.16
N ALA A 266 -48.75 4.42 -31.73
CA ALA A 266 -49.07 4.97 -30.40
C ALA A 266 -47.94 5.50 -29.49
N SER A 267 -46.65 5.16 -29.66
CA SER A 267 -45.59 5.69 -28.77
C SER A 267 -44.84 6.92 -29.31
N THR A 268 -44.95 7.23 -30.60
CA THR A 268 -44.09 8.23 -31.28
C THR A 268 -44.32 9.66 -30.78
N HIS A 269 -45.54 10.02 -30.39
CA HIS A 269 -45.82 11.39 -29.93
C HIS A 269 -45.28 11.67 -28.51
N HIS A 270 -45.27 10.66 -27.63
CA HIS A 270 -44.72 10.78 -26.28
C HIS A 270 -43.19 10.75 -26.27
N GLN A 271 -42.60 10.01 -27.21
CA GLN A 271 -41.16 9.90 -27.39
C GLN A 271 -40.58 11.18 -28.01
N GLN A 272 -41.24 11.78 -29.00
CA GLN A 272 -40.86 13.09 -29.53
C GLN A 272 -40.94 14.20 -28.47
N GLN A 273 -41.99 14.22 -27.65
CA GLN A 273 -42.09 15.21 -26.55
C GLN A 273 -41.01 15.03 -25.48
N PHE A 274 -40.53 13.80 -25.26
CA PHE A 274 -39.43 13.52 -24.35
C PHE A 274 -38.09 13.97 -24.92
N GLU A 275 -37.85 13.70 -26.21
CA GLU A 275 -36.66 14.16 -26.93
C GLU A 275 -36.59 15.69 -27.00
N GLU A 276 -37.69 16.38 -27.29
CA GLU A 276 -37.74 17.85 -27.29
C GLU A 276 -37.45 18.45 -25.91
N ARG A 277 -37.91 17.80 -24.82
CA ARG A 277 -37.59 18.23 -23.45
C ARG A 277 -36.12 18.01 -23.12
N LEU A 278 -35.54 16.88 -23.53
CA LEU A 278 -34.11 16.60 -23.33
C LEU A 278 -33.25 17.61 -24.09
N ILE A 279 -33.56 17.89 -25.35
CA ILE A 279 -32.85 18.88 -26.17
C ILE A 279 -32.94 20.27 -25.52
N SER A 280 -34.12 20.66 -25.03
CA SER A 280 -34.30 21.95 -24.34
C SER A 280 -33.47 22.04 -23.06
N GLN A 281 -33.37 20.96 -22.29
CA GLN A 281 -32.56 20.90 -21.07
C GLN A 281 -31.06 20.96 -21.37
N VAL A 282 -30.59 20.28 -22.43
CA VAL A 282 -29.19 20.34 -22.85
C VAL A 282 -28.81 21.76 -23.26
N ILE A 283 -29.64 22.43 -24.05
CA ILE A 283 -29.40 23.83 -24.46
C ILE A 283 -29.35 24.77 -23.24
N GLU A 284 -30.18 24.55 -22.22
CA GLU A 284 -30.16 25.35 -20.99
C GLU A 284 -28.87 25.13 -20.19
N VAL A 285 -28.37 23.88 -20.13
CA VAL A 285 -27.11 23.55 -19.46
C VAL A 285 -25.92 24.16 -20.20
N GLU A 286 -25.89 24.09 -21.54
CA GLU A 286 -24.84 24.72 -22.34
C GLU A 286 -24.77 26.23 -22.11
N LYS A 287 -25.91 26.93 -22.10
CA LYS A 287 -25.97 28.36 -21.76
C LYS A 287 -25.43 28.67 -20.36
N LYS A 288 -25.72 27.81 -19.37
CA LYS A 288 -25.18 27.97 -18.02
C LYS A 288 -23.68 27.76 -17.97
N VAL A 289 -23.15 26.79 -18.72
CA VAL A 289 -21.71 26.54 -18.83
C VAL A 289 -20.99 27.73 -19.46
N ASP A 290 -21.55 28.31 -20.53
CA ASP A 290 -20.95 29.48 -21.17
C ASP A 290 -20.97 30.73 -20.27
N ASN A 291 -22.04 30.93 -19.50
CA ASN A 291 -22.07 31.98 -18.48
C ASN A 291 -20.98 31.77 -17.40
N ILE A 292 -20.76 30.53 -16.95
CA ILE A 292 -19.70 30.23 -15.98
C ILE A 292 -18.32 30.53 -16.55
N LYS A 293 -18.07 30.19 -17.82
CA LYS A 293 -16.80 30.51 -18.49
C LYS A 293 -16.57 32.01 -18.58
N ASN A 294 -17.60 32.78 -18.91
CA ASN A 294 -17.49 34.24 -18.95
C ASN A 294 -17.15 34.83 -17.59
N VAL A 295 -17.81 34.38 -16.52
CA VAL A 295 -17.51 34.83 -15.14
C VAL A 295 -16.08 34.43 -14.72
N ALA A 296 -15.62 33.24 -15.11
CA ALA A 296 -14.25 32.81 -14.83
C ALA A 296 -13.21 33.72 -15.52
N ASN A 297 -13.46 34.08 -16.78
CA ASN A 297 -12.58 34.99 -17.52
C ASN A 297 -12.58 36.40 -16.90
N GLU A 298 -13.73 36.92 -16.47
CA GLU A 298 -13.80 38.23 -15.79
C GLU A 298 -13.02 38.23 -14.48
N LEU A 299 -13.12 37.14 -13.69
CA LEU A 299 -12.35 36.98 -12.46
C LEU A 299 -10.84 36.90 -12.72
N GLU A 300 -10.43 36.20 -13.78
CA GLU A 300 -9.04 36.12 -14.18
C GLU A 300 -8.48 37.50 -14.54
N THR A 301 -9.23 38.29 -15.31
CA THR A 301 -8.87 39.68 -15.64
C THR A 301 -8.73 40.55 -14.37
N ILE A 302 -9.67 40.45 -13.42
CA ILE A 302 -9.59 41.22 -12.15
C ILE A 302 -8.33 40.83 -11.36
N ILE A 303 -8.00 39.54 -11.30
CA ILE A 303 -6.82 39.05 -10.58
C ILE A 303 -5.53 39.60 -11.22
N PHE A 304 -5.40 39.50 -12.53
CA PHE A 304 -4.17 39.88 -13.24
C PHE A 304 -4.01 41.38 -13.42
N GLU A 305 -5.08 42.12 -13.68
CA GLU A 305 -4.98 43.57 -13.97
C GLU A 305 -5.11 44.43 -12.72
N THR A 306 -5.79 43.96 -11.68
CA THR A 306 -6.05 44.78 -10.48
C THR A 306 -5.31 44.27 -9.26
N ILE A 307 -5.48 42.99 -8.90
CA ILE A 307 -4.99 42.47 -7.62
C ILE A 307 -3.47 42.29 -7.64
N LEU A 308 -2.92 41.65 -8.66
CA LEU A 308 -1.48 41.39 -8.79
C LEU A 308 -0.64 42.69 -8.83
N PRO A 309 -1.00 43.71 -9.64
CA PRO A 309 -0.29 44.98 -9.63
C PRO A 309 -0.37 45.72 -8.29
N ALA A 310 -1.52 45.67 -7.60
CA ALA A 310 -1.67 46.27 -6.29
C ALA A 310 -0.78 45.59 -5.22
N ILE A 311 -0.69 44.26 -5.24
CA ILE A 311 0.23 43.51 -4.36
C ILE A 311 1.68 43.91 -4.64
N LYS A 312 2.06 44.02 -5.91
CA LYS A 312 3.41 44.43 -6.30
C LYS A 312 3.74 45.86 -5.82
N ALA A 313 2.80 46.80 -5.97
CA ALA A 313 2.97 48.16 -5.49
C ALA A 313 3.10 48.24 -3.95
N ILE A 314 2.34 47.43 -3.21
CA ILE A 314 2.47 47.34 -1.74
C ILE A 314 3.84 46.80 -1.33
N GLN A 315 4.33 45.77 -2.04
CA GLN A 315 5.66 45.20 -1.79
C GLN A 315 6.77 46.22 -2.07
N GLU A 316 6.67 46.97 -3.16
CA GLU A 316 7.66 48.03 -3.50
C GLU A 316 7.66 49.18 -2.49
N CYS A 317 6.49 49.58 -1.96
CA CYS A 317 6.41 50.59 -0.89
C CYS A 317 6.96 50.10 0.46
N SER A 318 6.87 48.79 0.75
CA SER A 318 7.39 48.22 2.01
C SER A 318 8.92 48.13 2.09
N PHE A 319 9.63 48.30 0.96
CA PHE A 319 11.09 48.31 0.88
C PHE A 319 11.74 49.69 1.06
N ILE A 320 10.95 50.78 1.15
CA ILE A 320 11.46 52.16 1.22
C ILE A 320 11.63 52.65 2.68
N ASN A 321 11.16 51.89 3.68
CA ASN A 321 11.22 52.25 5.11
C ASN A 321 12.18 51.40 5.97
N THR A 322 13.17 50.75 5.35
CA THR A 322 14.35 50.17 6.02
C THR A 322 15.60 50.75 5.39
#